data_AF-A0A8J3CCT4-F1
#
_entry.id   AF-A0A8J3CCT4-F1
#
_cell.length_a   1.000
_cell.length_b   1.000
_cell.length_c   1.000
_cell.angle_alpha   90.00
_cell.angle_beta   90.00
_cell.angle_gamma   90.00
#
_symmetry.space_group_name_H-M   'P 1'
#
loop_
_entity.id
_entity.type
_entity.pdbx_description
1 polymer ?
#
loop_
_entity_poly.entity_id
_entity_poly.type
_entity_poly.pdbx_seq_one_letter_code
_entity_poly.pdbx_strand_id
1 'polypeptide(L)'
;MYRHDWHRLEFFRVVRGRRQLVTHQDVNDHGFYLWRKRGQPLADVAGPYAREVATEFLVLRPHLHDSGNPRWRIVLWRLDDDRNAVIRVCEVELTLRPTPAEAPV
;
A
#
# COMPACT_ATOMS: atom_id res chain seq x y z
N MET A 1 -7.88 -23.21 -10.54
CA MET A 1 -8.31 -21.89 -10.05
C MET A 1 -7.19 -21.40 -9.14
N TYR A 2 -6.33 -20.52 -9.64
CA TYR A 2 -5.04 -20.23 -9.03
C TYR A 2 -5.22 -19.46 -7.70
N ARG A 3 -4.81 -20.09 -6.59
CA ARG A 3 -4.80 -19.56 -5.22
C ARG A 3 -3.49 -18.80 -4.99
N HIS A 4 -3.30 -17.68 -5.67
CA HIS A 4 -2.20 -16.79 -5.33
C HIS A 4 -2.75 -15.63 -4.51
N ASP A 5 -2.58 -15.75 -3.20
CA ASP A 5 -2.94 -14.72 -2.21
C ASP A 5 -1.70 -13.90 -1.81
N TRP A 6 -0.57 -14.15 -2.48
CA TRP A 6 0.63 -13.35 -2.36
C TRP A 6 0.53 -12.06 -3.17
N HIS A 7 0.85 -10.97 -2.49
CA HIS A 7 0.86 -9.63 -3.04
C HIS A 7 2.16 -8.93 -2.66
N ARG A 8 2.60 -7.98 -3.48
CA ARG A 8 3.71 -7.08 -3.14
C ARG A 8 3.20 -5.66 -3.06
N LEU A 9 3.48 -5.02 -1.93
CA LEU A 9 3.32 -3.60 -1.72
C LEU A 9 4.68 -2.94 -1.93
N GLU A 10 4.77 -2.04 -2.90
CA GLU A 10 5.95 -1.21 -3.12
C GLU A 10 5.66 0.20 -2.61
N PHE A 11 6.49 0.68 -1.69
CA PHE A 11 6.32 1.98 -1.03
C PHE A 11 7.28 2.98 -1.65
N PHE A 12 6.74 3.89 -2.46
CA PHE A 12 7.47 4.98 -3.07
C PHE A 12 7.26 6.28 -2.29
N ARG A 13 8.34 6.97 -2.02
CA ARG A 13 8.30 8.37 -1.57
C ARG A 13 8.44 9.28 -2.77
N VAL A 14 7.61 10.32 -2.85
CA VAL A 14 7.68 11.32 -3.91
C VAL A 14 8.45 12.53 -3.42
N VAL A 15 9.70 12.69 -3.88
CA VAL A 15 10.59 13.80 -3.50
C VAL A 15 10.91 14.62 -4.75
N ARG A 16 10.58 15.92 -4.73
CA ARG A 16 10.78 16.84 -5.88
C ARG A 16 10.24 16.27 -7.20
N GLY A 17 9.07 15.63 -7.15
CA GLY A 17 8.42 15.01 -8.31
C GLY A 17 9.00 13.66 -8.75
N ARG A 18 10.07 13.16 -8.12
CA ARG A 18 10.66 11.85 -8.41
C ARG A 18 10.13 10.78 -7.45
N ARG A 19 9.78 9.62 -7.98
CA ARG A 19 9.41 8.43 -7.19
C ARG A 19 10.70 7.72 -6.76
N GLN A 20 10.89 7.57 -5.47
CA GLN A 20 11.99 6.79 -4.88
C GLN A 20 11.38 5.58 -4.18
N LEU A 21 11.72 4.36 -4.64
CA LEU A 21 11.35 3.15 -3.91
C LEU A 21 12.10 3.16 -2.57
N VAL A 22 11.34 3.19 -1.47
CA VAL A 22 11.91 3.15 -0.12
C VAL A 22 12.03 1.71 0.34
N THR A 23 10.97 0.92 0.15
CA THR A 23 10.91 -0.47 0.54
C THR A 23 9.79 -1.19 -0.20
N HIS A 24 9.79 -2.52 -0.15
CA HIS A 24 8.66 -3.34 -0.54
C HIS A 24 8.39 -4.40 0.52
N GLN A 25 7.16 -4.90 0.55
CA GLN A 25 6.76 -6.01 1.40
C GLN A 25 5.88 -6.97 0.63
N ASP A 26 6.22 -8.25 0.74
CA ASP A 26 5.36 -9.33 0.27
C ASP A 26 4.41 -9.73 1.40
N VAL A 27 3.12 -9.71 1.12
CA VAL A 27 2.05 -10.06 2.05
C VAL A 27 1.24 -11.21 1.47
N ASN A 28 0.97 -12.23 2.29
CA ASN A 28 0.05 -13.31 1.94
C ASN A 28 -1.30 -13.01 2.59
N ASP A 29 -2.23 -12.49 1.82
CA ASP A 29 -3.49 -11.98 2.35
C ASP A 29 -4.64 -12.17 1.34
N HIS A 30 -5.72 -12.76 1.83
CA HIS A 30 -6.97 -12.89 1.09
C HIS A 30 -7.80 -11.59 1.08
N GLY A 31 -7.32 -10.50 1.68
CA GLY A 31 -8.05 -9.25 1.91
C GLY A 31 -8.78 -8.69 0.70
N PHE A 32 -8.21 -8.77 -0.50
CA PHE A 32 -8.93 -8.41 -1.74
C PHE A 32 -10.25 -9.16 -1.95
N TYR A 33 -10.27 -10.44 -1.61
CA TYR A 33 -11.44 -11.29 -1.73
C TYR A 33 -12.44 -11.04 -0.62
N LEU A 34 -11.97 -10.71 0.59
CA LEU A 34 -12.84 -10.32 1.71
C LEU A 34 -13.65 -9.05 1.41
N TRP A 35 -13.04 -8.10 0.69
CA TRP A 35 -13.69 -6.86 0.25
C TRP A 35 -14.59 -7.04 -0.97
N ARG A 36 -14.50 -8.17 -1.65
CA ARG A 36 -15.26 -8.44 -2.86
C ARG A 36 -16.71 -8.77 -2.55
N LYS A 37 -17.60 -7.77 -2.64
CA LYS A 37 -19.04 -8.04 -2.73
C LYS A 37 -19.37 -8.67 -4.08
N ARG A 38 -20.37 -9.56 -4.13
CA ARG A 38 -20.76 -10.27 -5.35
C ARG A 38 -21.04 -9.26 -6.47
N GLY A 39 -20.34 -9.38 -7.60
CA GLY A 39 -20.48 -8.51 -8.77
C GLY A 39 -19.62 -7.23 -8.75
N GLN A 40 -18.86 -6.97 -7.69
CA GLN A 40 -18.03 -5.76 -7.62
C GLN A 40 -16.71 -5.93 -8.41
N PRO A 41 -16.35 -4.96 -9.28
CA PRO A 41 -15.06 -4.94 -9.98
C PRO A 41 -13.85 -4.93 -9.03
N LEU A 42 -12.75 -5.58 -9.45
CA LEU A 42 -11.52 -5.62 -8.65
C LEU A 42 -10.94 -4.22 -8.40
N ALA A 43 -11.03 -3.32 -9.38
CA ALA A 43 -10.54 -1.94 -9.25
C ALA A 43 -11.18 -1.18 -8.08
N ASP A 44 -12.47 -1.45 -7.80
CA ASP A 44 -13.26 -0.74 -6.78
C ASP A 44 -12.93 -1.22 -5.37
N VAL A 45 -12.43 -2.44 -5.21
CA VAL A 45 -12.03 -3.01 -3.90
C VAL A 45 -10.53 -2.93 -3.66
N ALA A 46 -9.73 -2.94 -4.73
CA ALA A 46 -8.28 -2.92 -4.65
C ALA A 46 -7.73 -1.61 -4.09
N GLY A 47 -8.32 -0.47 -4.44
CA GLY A 47 -7.90 0.83 -3.94
C GLY A 47 -8.07 0.97 -2.42
N PRO A 48 -9.29 0.75 -1.87
CA PRO A 48 -9.52 0.77 -0.43
C PRO A 48 -8.63 -0.20 0.35
N TYR A 49 -8.53 -1.46 -0.10
CA TYR A 49 -7.66 -2.46 0.51
C TYR A 49 -6.19 -2.01 0.53
N ALA A 50 -5.65 -1.57 -0.61
CA ALA A 50 -4.27 -1.10 -0.69
C ALA A 50 -4.02 0.09 0.23
N ARG A 51 -4.99 0.99 0.38
CA ARG A 51 -4.90 2.13 1.29
C ARG A 51 -4.85 1.68 2.74
N GLU A 52 -5.67 0.71 3.15
CA GLU A 52 -5.66 0.21 4.54
C GLU A 52 -4.34 -0.47 4.89
N VAL A 53 -3.90 -1.44 4.08
CA VAL A 53 -2.64 -2.16 4.36
C VAL A 53 -1.44 -1.22 4.31
N ALA A 54 -1.42 -0.27 3.36
CA ALA A 54 -0.36 0.73 3.30
C ALA A 54 -0.40 1.70 4.49
N THR A 55 -1.58 2.05 4.99
CA THR A 55 -1.73 2.91 6.17
C THR A 55 -1.22 2.19 7.41
N GLU A 56 -1.65 0.95 7.63
CA GLU A 56 -1.16 0.11 8.73
C GLU A 56 0.37 -0.05 8.69
N PHE A 57 0.92 -0.34 7.50
CA PHE A 57 2.37 -0.47 7.30
C PHE A 57 3.14 0.77 7.76
N LEU A 58 2.66 1.95 7.37
CA LEU A 58 3.28 3.24 7.67
C LEU A 58 3.11 3.59 9.16
N VAL A 59 1.92 3.40 9.73
CA VAL A 59 1.66 3.59 11.18
C VAL A 59 2.60 2.75 12.04
N LEU A 60 2.85 1.50 11.65
CA LEU A 60 3.77 0.60 12.37
C LEU A 60 5.26 0.95 12.15
N ARG A 61 5.58 1.88 11.25
CA ARG A 61 6.94 2.29 10.90
C ARG A 61 7.10 3.81 10.93
N PRO A 62 6.96 4.43 12.11
CA PRO A 62 7.00 5.89 12.25
C PRO A 62 8.32 6.52 11.78
N HIS A 63 9.44 5.77 11.81
CA HIS A 63 10.73 6.23 11.27
C HIS A 63 10.71 6.51 9.76
N LEU A 64 9.71 6.01 9.03
CA LEU A 64 9.51 6.35 7.62
C LEU A 64 8.82 7.72 7.45
N HIS A 65 8.25 8.30 8.51
CA HIS A 65 7.46 9.54 8.46
C HIS A 65 8.30 10.83 8.51
N ASP A 66 9.62 10.74 8.72
CA ASP A 66 10.54 11.82 9.13
C ASP A 66 10.78 12.97 8.12
N SER A 67 9.76 13.38 7.36
CA SER A 67 9.93 14.43 6.36
C SER A 67 8.67 15.24 6.04
N GLY A 68 8.33 16.16 6.93
CA GLY A 68 7.63 17.41 6.59
C GLY A 68 6.39 17.29 5.69
N ASN A 69 5.60 16.22 5.83
CA ASN A 69 4.52 15.76 4.94
C ASN A 69 5.00 14.96 3.71
N PRO A 70 5.45 13.71 3.89
CA PRO A 70 5.84 12.88 2.76
C PRO A 70 4.61 12.50 1.93
N ARG A 71 4.68 12.77 0.62
CA ARG A 71 3.75 12.18 -0.36
C ARG A 71 4.20 10.77 -0.65
N TRP A 72 3.37 9.81 -0.29
CA TRP A 72 3.59 8.40 -0.54
C TRP A 72 2.78 7.92 -1.70
N ARG A 73 3.38 7.06 -2.50
CA ARG A 73 2.71 6.35 -3.57
C ARG A 73 2.98 4.87 -3.40
N ILE A 74 1.90 4.09 -3.32
CA ILE A 74 1.98 2.67 -3.06
C ILE A 74 1.44 1.96 -4.28
N VAL A 75 2.24 1.02 -4.78
CA VAL A 75 1.84 0.16 -5.88
C VAL A 75 1.61 -1.23 -5.32
N LEU A 76 0.45 -1.80 -5.65
CA LEU A 76 0.07 -3.13 -5.21
C LEU A 76 0.09 -4.08 -6.39
N TRP A 77 0.88 -5.14 -6.25
CA TRP A 77 1.08 -6.17 -7.25
C TRP A 77 0.52 -7.50 -6.76
N ARG A 78 -0.01 -8.30 -7.69
CA ARG A 78 -0.15 -9.75 -7.49
C ARG A 78 1.14 -10.43 -7.89
N LEU A 79 1.52 -11.39 -7.06
CA LEU A 79 2.69 -12.22 -7.31
C LEU A 79 2.29 -13.57 -7.92
N ASP A 80 3.18 -14.17 -8.71
CA ASP A 80 3.08 -15.58 -9.10
C ASP A 80 3.67 -16.51 -8.02
N ASP A 81 3.71 -17.82 -8.31
CA ASP A 81 4.26 -18.83 -7.40
C ASP A 81 5.74 -18.61 -7.06
N ASP A 82 6.49 -18.00 -7.98
CA ASP A 82 7.90 -17.67 -7.82
C ASP A 82 8.12 -16.29 -7.17
N ARG A 83 7.04 -15.65 -6.70
CA ARG A 83 7.03 -14.31 -6.09
C ARG A 83 7.45 -13.17 -7.04
N ASN A 84 7.30 -13.37 -8.35
CA ASN A 84 7.49 -12.31 -9.33
C ASN A 84 6.24 -11.46 -9.44
N ALA A 85 6.42 -10.14 -9.53
CA ALA A 85 5.31 -9.21 -9.72
C ALA A 85 4.76 -9.33 -11.14
N VAL A 86 3.58 -9.94 -11.28
CA VAL A 86 3.00 -10.27 -12.59
C VAL A 86 1.88 -9.32 -12.99
N ILE A 87 1.07 -8.85 -12.04
CA ILE A 87 -0.07 -7.98 -12.32
C ILE A 87 -0.06 -6.80 -11.36
N ARG A 88 0.05 -5.59 -11.90
CA ARG A 88 -0.23 -4.39 -11.13
C ARG A 88 -1.73 -4.29 -10.89
N VAL A 89 -2.15 -4.43 -9.64
CA VAL A 89 -3.56 -4.42 -9.25
C VAL A 89 -4.09 -2.99 -9.15
N CYS A 90 -3.37 -2.13 -8.42
CA CYS A 90 -3.74 -0.74 -8.25
C CYS A 90 -2.52 0.10 -7.83
N GLU A 91 -2.69 1.42 -7.83
CA GLU A 91 -1.75 2.38 -7.27
C GLU A 91 -2.56 3.39 -6.47
N VAL A 92 -2.12 3.65 -5.24
CA VAL A 92 -2.76 4.62 -4.34
C VAL A 92 -1.77 5.67 -3.90
N GLU A 93 -2.24 6.90 -3.78
CA GLU A 93 -1.49 7.99 -3.16
C GLU A 93 -1.96 8.17 -1.72
N LEU A 94 -1.01 8.25 -0.79
CA LEU A 94 -1.25 8.55 0.61
C LEU A 94 -0.52 9.84 0.98
N THR A 95 -1.26 10.75 1.58
CA THR A 95 -0.68 11.90 2.27
C THR A 95 -0.86 11.64 3.75
N LEU A 96 0.23 11.34 4.43
CA LEU A 96 0.22 11.26 5.89
C LEU A 96 0.16 12.69 6.41
N ARG A 97 -0.94 13.05 7.08
CA ARG A 97 -0.96 14.26 7.88
C ARG A 97 -0.02 14.03 9.07
N PRO A 98 0.76 15.02 9.49
CA PRO A 98 1.45 14.91 10.76
C PRO A 98 0.36 14.70 11.80
N THR A 99 0.49 13.68 12.63
CA THR A 99 -0.27 13.62 13.87
C THR A 99 0.04 14.93 14.58
N PRO A 100 -0.95 15.77 14.93
CA PRO A 100 -0.67 16.97 15.69
C PRO A 100 0.08 16.50 16.92
N ALA A 101 1.33 16.93 17.08
CA ALA A 101 2.04 16.73 18.33
C ALA A 101 1.09 17.28 19.39
N GLU A 102 0.63 16.43 20.31
CA GLU A 102 -0.08 16.90 21.49
C GLU A 102 0.79 18.00 22.09
N ALA A 103 0.35 19.24 21.95
CA ALA A 103 1.01 20.36 22.58
C ALA A 103 1.02 20.02 24.08
N PRO A 104 2.19 20.02 24.76
CA PRO A 104 2.19 19.85 26.19
C PRO A 104 1.35 20.97 26.79
N VAL A 105 0.29 20.58 27.48
CA VAL A 105 -0.57 21.47 28.29
C VAL A 105 0.21 21.93 29.51
#